data_AF-A0A351CYN5-F1
#
_entry.id   AF-A0A351CYN5-F1
#
_cell.length_a   1.000
_cell.length_b   1.000
_cell.length_c   1.000
_cell.angle_alpha   90.00
_cell.angle_beta   90.00
_cell.angle_gamma   90.00
#
_symmetry.space_group_name_H-M   'P 1'
#
loop_
_entity.id
_entity.type
_entity.pdbx_description
1 polymer ?
#
loop_
_entity_poly.entity_id
_entity_poly.type
_entity_poly.pdbx_seq_one_letter_code
_entity_poly.pdbx_strand_id
1 'polypeptide(L)'
;MTVNSAMTTKVITTKVEKLHVGRYTFAAILCFLFASPSIADGGYLRTSAPLDEQRGYCLDVAGFGVNARPDEPLRLHTCKYGEDNVDQMFKWVDEASGHVSIPAYDRCLAAGSTQPGADLYVKECSDSELQAWTFVPNGNLSLRAHPELCVTVGEERMDAGSDPLVFPGYGWRTSTVDVCRGRGDELQDLRWGREDEQRRGVANALRNGMPDDIANGILAISKDNKDVLARTRTLYEGVSY
;
A
#
# COMPACT_ATOMS: atom_id res chain seq x y z
N MET A 1 -58.44 -10.40 -47.12
CA MET A 1 -58.60 -9.12 -47.83
C MET A 1 -57.21 -8.62 -48.20
N THR A 2 -56.92 -8.63 -49.49
CA THR A 2 -55.66 -8.21 -50.12
C THR A 2 -55.83 -6.76 -50.56
N VAL A 3 -54.93 -5.84 -50.17
CA VAL A 3 -54.56 -4.62 -50.92
C VAL A 3 -53.17 -4.18 -50.40
N ASN A 4 -52.07 -4.64 -50.99
CA ASN A 4 -51.28 -3.94 -52.02
C ASN A 4 -51.08 -2.43 -51.79
N SER A 5 -49.91 -2.04 -51.29
CA SER A 5 -49.42 -0.67 -51.43
C SER A 5 -48.15 -0.67 -52.27
N ALA A 6 -48.24 -0.02 -53.43
CA ALA A 6 -47.18 0.13 -54.41
C ALA A 6 -46.13 1.11 -53.90
N MET A 7 -44.85 0.70 -53.97
CA MET A 7 -43.72 1.54 -53.58
C MET A 7 -43.16 2.24 -54.82
N THR A 8 -43.36 3.54 -54.90
CA THR A 8 -42.90 4.39 -56.01
C THR A 8 -41.40 4.67 -55.86
N THR A 9 -40.61 4.27 -56.87
CA THR A 9 -39.16 4.51 -56.93
C THR A 9 -38.86 5.98 -57.24
N LYS A 10 -38.19 6.69 -56.33
CA LYS A 10 -37.57 8.00 -56.63
C LYS A 10 -36.07 7.78 -56.85
N VAL A 11 -35.61 8.05 -58.07
CA VAL A 11 -34.18 8.11 -58.42
C VAL A 11 -33.62 9.43 -57.88
N ILE A 12 -32.69 9.34 -56.93
CA ILE A 12 -31.93 10.49 -56.43
C ILE A 12 -30.56 10.45 -57.11
N THR A 13 -30.33 11.39 -58.03
CA THR A 13 -29.01 11.64 -58.63
C THR A 13 -28.09 12.29 -57.60
N THR A 14 -27.02 11.59 -57.21
CA THR A 14 -25.94 12.10 -56.36
C THR A 14 -25.02 13.04 -57.16
N LYS A 15 -24.87 14.27 -56.69
CA LYS A 15 -23.84 15.20 -57.16
C LYS A 15 -22.55 14.88 -56.42
N VAL A 16 -21.51 14.42 -57.12
CA VAL A 16 -20.20 14.14 -56.53
C VAL A 16 -19.43 15.46 -56.43
N GLU A 17 -19.35 16.03 -55.24
CA GLU A 17 -18.39 17.10 -54.95
C GLU A 17 -17.04 16.47 -54.57
N LYS A 18 -15.98 16.91 -55.26
CA LYS A 18 -14.60 16.47 -55.01
C LYS A 18 -14.15 16.94 -53.62
N LEU A 19 -14.03 16.01 -52.68
CA LEU A 19 -13.33 16.24 -51.42
C LEU A 19 -11.84 16.44 -51.72
N HIS A 20 -11.31 17.60 -51.37
CA HIS A 20 -9.87 17.86 -51.41
C HIS A 20 -9.19 17.04 -50.30
N VAL A 21 -8.33 16.10 -50.71
CA VAL A 21 -7.51 15.30 -49.79
C VAL A 21 -6.42 16.22 -49.22
N GLY A 22 -6.71 16.82 -48.07
CA GLY A 22 -5.69 17.40 -47.20
C GLY A 22 -4.78 16.30 -46.68
N ARG A 23 -3.45 16.51 -46.76
CA ARG A 23 -2.44 15.57 -46.26
C ARG A 23 -2.58 15.45 -44.73
N TYR A 24 -3.32 14.46 -44.26
CA TYR A 24 -3.31 14.06 -42.86
C TYR A 24 -2.06 13.22 -42.61
N THR A 25 -1.02 13.82 -42.04
CA THR A 25 0.07 13.08 -41.40
C THR A 25 -0.52 12.29 -40.23
N PHE A 26 -0.68 10.98 -40.41
CA PHE A 26 -0.94 10.03 -39.33
C PHE A 26 0.28 10.03 -38.40
N ALA A 27 0.24 10.79 -37.31
CA ALA A 27 1.14 10.58 -36.19
C ALA A 27 0.74 9.26 -35.53
N ALA A 28 1.49 8.20 -35.80
CA ALA A 28 1.36 6.94 -35.08
C ALA A 28 1.76 7.20 -33.61
N ILE A 29 0.77 7.41 -32.75
CA ILE A 29 0.96 7.46 -31.30
C ILE A 29 1.35 6.04 -30.88
N LEU A 30 2.65 5.81 -30.75
CA LEU A 30 3.21 4.59 -30.17
C LEU A 30 2.88 4.61 -28.68
N CYS A 31 1.74 4.02 -28.33
CA CYS A 31 1.32 3.83 -26.95
C CYS A 31 2.25 2.77 -26.33
N PHE A 32 3.34 3.21 -25.69
CA PHE A 32 4.13 2.34 -24.84
C PHE A 32 3.24 1.88 -23.69
N LEU A 33 2.78 0.64 -23.75
CA LEU A 33 2.19 -0.06 -22.61
C LEU A 33 3.32 -0.25 -21.59
N PHE A 34 3.49 0.72 -20.71
CA PHE A 34 4.25 0.50 -19.49
C PHE A 34 3.49 -0.57 -18.70
N ALA A 35 4.05 -1.78 -18.64
CA ALA A 35 3.58 -2.80 -17.73
C ALA A 35 3.82 -2.24 -16.32
N SER A 36 2.77 -1.67 -15.72
CA SER A 36 2.78 -1.36 -14.30
C SER A 36 3.05 -2.68 -13.57
N PRO A 37 3.98 -2.72 -12.59
CA PRO A 37 4.12 -3.89 -11.75
C PRO A 37 2.74 -4.23 -11.18
N SER A 38 2.33 -5.47 -11.40
CA SER A 38 1.04 -5.95 -10.93
C SER A 38 1.12 -6.09 -9.41
N ILE A 39 0.01 -5.85 -8.71
CA ILE A 39 -0.13 -6.24 -7.28
C ILE A 39 0.18 -7.73 -7.08
N ALA A 40 0.13 -8.54 -8.15
CA ALA A 40 0.55 -9.94 -8.15
C ALA A 40 2.03 -10.15 -7.79
N ASP A 41 2.90 -9.15 -7.89
CA ASP A 41 4.30 -9.26 -7.49
C ASP A 41 4.51 -9.03 -5.98
N GLY A 42 3.45 -8.64 -5.27
CA GLY A 42 3.48 -8.31 -3.84
C GLY A 42 3.65 -6.81 -3.58
N GLY A 43 3.56 -6.45 -2.31
CA GLY A 43 3.69 -5.07 -1.85
C GLY A 43 3.34 -4.94 -0.38
N TYR A 44 3.11 -3.71 0.06
CA TYR A 44 2.62 -3.46 1.40
C TYR A 44 1.17 -3.86 1.54
N LEU A 45 0.83 -4.58 2.60
CA LEU A 45 -0.53 -4.55 3.13
C LEU A 45 -0.63 -3.37 4.09
N ARG A 46 -1.26 -2.28 3.66
CA ARG A 46 -1.22 -0.99 4.37
C ARG A 46 -2.59 -0.35 4.57
N THR A 47 -2.68 0.57 5.51
CA THR A 47 -3.86 1.42 5.70
C THR A 47 -4.16 2.23 4.44
N SER A 48 -5.42 2.28 4.05
CA SER A 48 -5.87 3.08 2.89
C SER A 48 -5.67 4.57 3.15
N ALA A 49 -6.03 5.03 4.36
CA ALA A 49 -5.75 6.38 4.84
C ALA A 49 -4.36 6.45 5.53
N PRO A 50 -3.72 7.63 5.59
CA PRO A 50 -2.47 7.81 6.34
C PRO A 50 -2.64 7.69 7.88
N LEU A 51 -3.86 7.88 8.40
CA LEU A 51 -4.10 8.13 9.83
C LEU A 51 -3.25 9.32 10.30
N ASP A 52 -2.48 9.16 11.36
CA ASP A 52 -1.53 10.13 11.92
C ASP A 52 -0.09 9.97 11.39
N GLU A 53 0.13 9.15 10.37
CA GLU A 53 1.44 8.93 9.74
C GLU A 53 1.32 9.21 8.24
N GLN A 54 1.98 10.25 7.71
CA GLN A 54 1.85 10.61 6.28
C GLN A 54 2.31 9.48 5.33
N ARG A 55 3.23 8.64 5.79
CA ARG A 55 3.66 7.42 5.08
C ARG A 55 2.60 6.32 5.15
N GLY A 56 1.66 6.38 6.08
CA GLY A 56 0.72 5.32 6.43
C GLY A 56 1.36 4.20 7.24
N TYR A 57 0.55 3.22 7.58
CA TYR A 57 0.97 2.05 8.33
C TYR A 57 0.89 0.78 7.48
N CYS A 58 1.94 -0.02 7.52
CA CYS A 58 2.15 -1.25 6.79
C CYS A 58 2.28 -2.42 7.77
N LEU A 59 1.71 -3.57 7.44
CA LEU A 59 1.89 -4.79 8.24
C LEU A 59 3.39 -5.14 8.26
N ASP A 60 3.91 -5.51 9.43
CA ASP A 60 5.34 -5.53 9.71
C ASP A 60 5.68 -6.70 10.66
N VAL A 61 6.69 -7.48 10.29
CA VAL A 61 7.40 -8.36 11.21
C VAL A 61 8.35 -7.51 12.06
N ALA A 62 8.20 -7.58 13.37
CA ALA A 62 8.96 -6.72 14.26
C ALA A 62 10.47 -7.01 14.22
N GLY A 63 11.28 -5.95 14.32
CA GLY A 63 12.74 -6.04 14.25
C GLY A 63 13.27 -5.79 12.83
N PHE A 64 14.56 -6.02 12.61
CA PHE A 64 15.20 -5.83 11.31
C PHE A 64 16.47 -6.70 11.21
N GLY A 65 16.74 -7.24 10.02
CA GLY A 65 17.89 -8.10 9.77
C GLY A 65 17.97 -9.27 10.75
N VAL A 66 19.12 -9.44 11.40
CA VAL A 66 19.36 -10.51 12.39
C VAL A 66 18.49 -10.40 13.66
N ASN A 67 17.88 -9.24 13.90
CA ASN A 67 17.01 -9.01 15.05
C ASN A 67 15.52 -9.07 14.69
N ALA A 68 15.19 -9.53 13.47
CA ALA A 68 13.81 -9.80 13.09
C ALA A 68 13.21 -10.90 13.97
N ARG A 69 11.93 -10.74 14.33
CA ARG A 69 11.21 -11.62 15.26
C ARG A 69 9.94 -12.15 14.60
N PRO A 70 10.07 -13.03 13.58
CA PRO A 70 8.93 -13.55 12.83
C PRO A 70 7.99 -14.45 13.65
N ASP A 71 8.40 -14.86 14.84
CA ASP A 71 7.58 -15.68 15.75
C ASP A 71 6.70 -14.85 16.70
N GLU A 72 6.90 -13.52 16.76
CA GLU A 72 6.11 -12.58 17.57
C GLU A 72 4.84 -12.09 16.82
N PRO A 73 3.86 -11.52 17.55
CA PRO A 73 2.75 -10.82 16.93
C PRO A 73 3.20 -9.76 15.92
N LEU A 74 2.53 -9.71 14.78
CA LEU A 74 2.71 -8.65 13.80
C LEU A 74 2.22 -7.31 14.35
N ARG A 75 2.68 -6.24 13.71
CA ARG A 75 2.27 -4.87 14.00
C ARG A 75 2.02 -4.11 12.71
N LEU A 76 1.31 -3.00 12.83
CA LEU A 76 1.22 -2.01 11.78
C LEU A 76 2.30 -0.97 12.04
N HIS A 77 3.39 -0.99 11.29
CA HIS A 77 4.52 -0.07 11.43
C HIS A 77 4.45 1.01 10.36
N THR A 78 5.09 2.16 10.58
CA THR A 78 5.30 3.13 9.51
C THR A 78 5.85 2.45 8.25
N CYS A 79 5.21 2.70 7.11
CA CYS A 79 5.64 2.19 5.81
C CYS A 79 7.03 2.73 5.42
N LYS A 80 7.96 1.84 5.07
CA LYS A 80 9.37 2.16 4.78
C LYS A 80 9.67 2.20 3.28
N TYR A 81 9.21 3.26 2.61
CA TYR A 81 9.35 3.42 1.16
C TYR A 81 10.81 3.61 0.69
N GLY A 82 11.25 2.81 -0.28
CA GLY A 82 12.61 2.88 -0.84
C GLY A 82 13.71 2.55 0.16
N GLU A 83 13.40 1.72 1.15
CA GLU A 83 14.29 1.22 2.19
C GLU A 83 14.40 -0.30 2.09
N ASP A 84 15.34 -0.92 2.81
CA ASP A 84 15.27 -2.37 3.02
C ASP A 84 14.10 -2.69 3.96
N ASN A 85 13.00 -3.17 3.39
CA ASN A 85 11.69 -3.28 4.01
C ASN A 85 11.05 -4.65 3.74
N VAL A 86 11.88 -5.68 3.51
CA VAL A 86 11.42 -7.06 3.23
C VAL A 86 10.52 -7.62 4.36
N ASP A 87 10.62 -7.05 5.56
CA ASP A 87 9.77 -7.30 6.74
C ASP A 87 8.33 -6.77 6.60
N GLN A 88 8.05 -5.98 5.56
CA GLN A 88 6.75 -5.37 5.25
C GLN A 88 6.18 -5.80 3.89
N MET A 89 6.88 -6.69 3.17
CA MET A 89 6.51 -7.12 1.82
C MET A 89 5.68 -8.40 1.85
N PHE A 90 4.38 -8.27 1.57
CA PHE A 90 3.44 -9.38 1.50
C PHE A 90 3.00 -9.63 0.06
N LYS A 91 2.51 -10.83 -0.21
CA LYS A 91 2.02 -11.22 -1.54
C LYS A 91 0.89 -12.24 -1.44
N TRP A 92 -0.17 -12.04 -2.21
CA TRP A 92 -1.13 -13.11 -2.48
C TRP A 92 -0.42 -14.28 -3.15
N VAL A 93 -0.54 -15.47 -2.56
CA VAL A 93 -0.06 -16.71 -3.19
C VAL A 93 -0.94 -17.00 -4.40
N ASP A 94 -2.24 -17.08 -4.17
CA ASP A 94 -3.27 -17.17 -5.20
C ASP A 94 -4.65 -16.80 -4.62
N GLU A 95 -5.56 -16.38 -5.49
CA GLU A 95 -6.91 -15.98 -5.08
C GLU A 95 -7.76 -17.17 -4.62
N ALA A 96 -7.48 -18.40 -5.07
CA ALA A 96 -8.29 -19.56 -4.70
C ALA A 96 -8.04 -20.02 -3.27
N SER A 97 -6.79 -20.03 -2.80
CA SER A 97 -6.41 -20.31 -1.40
C SER A 97 -6.72 -19.13 -0.48
N GLY A 98 -6.48 -17.91 -0.95
CA GLY A 98 -6.50 -16.73 -0.07
C GLY A 98 -5.31 -16.67 0.87
N HIS A 99 -4.24 -17.41 0.59
CA HIS A 99 -3.02 -17.28 1.37
C HIS A 99 -2.33 -15.97 1.02
N VAL A 100 -1.94 -15.24 2.07
CA VAL A 100 -1.05 -14.08 1.98
C VAL A 100 0.29 -14.49 2.56
N SER A 101 1.33 -14.50 1.73
CA SER A 101 2.70 -14.86 2.13
C SER A 101 3.52 -13.62 2.46
N ILE A 102 4.55 -13.80 3.29
CA ILE A 102 5.69 -12.89 3.43
C ILE A 102 6.96 -13.59 2.91
N PRO A 103 7.36 -13.37 1.66
CA PRO A 103 8.41 -14.15 1.01
C PRO A 103 9.75 -14.16 1.77
N ALA A 104 10.09 -13.06 2.45
CA ALA A 104 11.34 -12.92 3.21
C ALA A 104 11.50 -13.94 4.35
N TYR A 105 10.40 -14.51 4.84
CA TYR A 105 10.40 -15.48 5.94
C TYR A 105 9.82 -16.84 5.55
N ASP A 106 9.42 -17.04 4.29
CA ASP A 106 8.75 -18.26 3.81
C ASP A 106 7.54 -18.66 4.67
N ARG A 107 6.70 -17.68 5.02
CA ARG A 107 5.57 -17.84 5.95
C ARG A 107 4.30 -17.18 5.42
N CYS A 108 3.16 -17.58 5.97
CA CYS A 108 1.84 -17.06 5.65
C CYS A 108 1.25 -16.27 6.82
N LEU A 109 0.52 -15.21 6.50
CA LEU A 109 -0.27 -14.42 7.43
C LEU A 109 -1.33 -15.31 8.08
N ALA A 110 -1.38 -15.29 9.41
CA ALA A 110 -2.28 -16.10 10.22
C ALA A 110 -2.93 -15.25 11.32
N ALA A 111 -4.22 -15.46 11.56
CA ALA A 111 -4.84 -15.04 12.82
C ALA A 111 -4.43 -15.99 13.95
N GLY A 112 -4.22 -15.47 15.16
CA GLY A 112 -3.92 -16.30 16.33
C GLY A 112 -5.10 -17.16 16.77
N SER A 113 -6.33 -16.69 16.56
CA SER A 113 -7.57 -17.44 16.78
C SER A 113 -8.75 -16.75 16.08
N THR A 114 -9.94 -17.32 16.20
CA THR A 114 -11.20 -16.76 15.70
C THR A 114 -11.92 -15.88 16.75
N GLN A 115 -11.17 -15.34 17.72
CA GLN A 115 -11.71 -14.45 18.75
C GLN A 115 -11.41 -12.99 18.42
N PRO A 116 -12.36 -12.06 18.61
CA PRO A 116 -12.08 -10.63 18.56
C PRO A 116 -10.90 -10.25 19.49
N GLY A 117 -10.00 -9.43 18.97
CA GLY A 117 -8.77 -9.01 19.66
C GLY A 117 -7.61 -9.99 19.52
N ALA A 118 -7.73 -11.09 18.77
CA ALA A 118 -6.62 -12.01 18.57
C ALA A 118 -5.51 -11.38 17.71
N ASP A 119 -4.26 -11.58 18.12
CA ASP A 119 -3.09 -11.10 17.38
C ASP A 119 -2.96 -11.74 15.99
N LEU A 120 -2.25 -11.04 15.10
CA LEU A 120 -1.80 -11.57 13.81
C LEU A 120 -0.37 -12.10 13.92
N TYR A 121 -0.05 -13.12 13.13
CA TYR A 121 1.26 -13.75 13.07
C TYR A 121 1.66 -14.03 11.63
N VAL A 122 2.94 -14.33 11.41
CA VAL A 122 3.39 -15.11 10.26
C VAL A 122 3.76 -16.52 10.74
N LYS A 123 3.18 -17.55 10.13
CA LYS A 123 3.35 -18.96 10.49
C LYS A 123 3.71 -19.77 9.26
N GLU A 124 4.18 -21.01 9.47
CA GLU A 124 4.30 -21.98 8.38
C GLU A 124 2.99 -22.04 7.59
N CYS A 125 3.10 -22.00 6.26
CA CYS A 125 1.94 -22.01 5.38
C CYS A 125 1.23 -23.38 5.44
N SER A 126 -0.10 -23.35 5.56
CA SER A 126 -0.96 -24.53 5.68
C SER A 126 -2.37 -24.20 5.19
N ASP A 127 -3.21 -25.21 4.98
CA ASP A 127 -4.62 -25.01 4.60
C ASP A 127 -5.53 -24.63 5.80
N SER A 128 -4.96 -23.95 6.81
CA SER A 128 -5.71 -23.52 7.99
C SER A 128 -6.69 -22.40 7.64
N GLU A 129 -7.91 -22.49 8.18
CA GLU A 129 -8.92 -21.43 8.08
C GLU A 129 -8.45 -20.09 8.68
N LEU A 130 -7.43 -20.10 9.56
CA LEU A 130 -6.80 -18.92 10.12
C LEU A 130 -5.82 -18.22 9.16
N GLN A 131 -5.49 -18.83 8.02
CA GLN A 131 -4.55 -18.33 7.01
C GLN A 131 -5.19 -17.94 5.68
N ALA A 132 -6.51 -18.12 5.55
CA ALA A 132 -7.25 -17.85 4.34
C ALA A 132 -7.98 -16.50 4.43
N TRP A 133 -7.58 -15.54 3.58
CA TRP A 133 -8.01 -14.15 3.64
C TRP A 133 -8.75 -13.71 2.38
N THR A 134 -9.63 -12.72 2.52
CA THR A 134 -10.25 -12.04 1.38
C THR A 134 -10.44 -10.56 1.68
N PHE A 135 -10.32 -9.72 0.66
CA PHE A 135 -10.87 -8.37 0.78
C PHE A 135 -12.39 -8.46 0.67
N VAL A 136 -13.10 -7.87 1.62
CA VAL A 136 -14.55 -7.65 1.52
C VAL A 136 -14.82 -6.27 0.92
N PRO A 137 -16.02 -6.05 0.35
CA PRO A 137 -16.43 -4.71 -0.05
C PRO A 137 -16.25 -3.77 1.15
N ASN A 138 -15.54 -2.64 0.95
CA ASN A 138 -15.13 -1.61 1.94
C ASN A 138 -13.63 -1.61 2.33
N GLY A 139 -12.80 -2.50 1.78
CA GLY A 139 -11.35 -2.46 1.99
C GLY A 139 -10.88 -3.26 3.21
N ASN A 140 -11.80 -3.84 3.98
CA ASN A 140 -11.40 -4.73 5.07
C ASN A 140 -10.84 -6.04 4.53
N LEU A 141 -9.75 -6.50 5.15
CA LEU A 141 -9.20 -7.83 4.94
C LEU A 141 -9.78 -8.76 6.01
N SER A 142 -10.66 -9.69 5.61
CA SER A 142 -11.33 -10.62 6.52
C SER A 142 -10.79 -12.03 6.40
N LEU A 143 -10.95 -12.82 7.47
CA LEU A 143 -10.83 -14.27 7.39
C LEU A 143 -11.95 -14.82 6.49
N ARG A 144 -11.65 -15.82 5.65
CA ARG A 144 -12.66 -16.41 4.74
C ARG A 144 -13.70 -17.23 5.48
N ALA A 145 -13.26 -18.04 6.44
CA ALA A 145 -14.16 -18.86 7.27
C ALA A 145 -14.93 -18.03 8.31
N HIS A 146 -14.43 -16.84 8.63
CA HIS A 146 -14.99 -15.90 9.61
C HIS A 146 -15.08 -14.49 9.02
N PRO A 147 -15.98 -14.27 8.05
CA PRO A 147 -16.08 -12.99 7.33
C PRO A 147 -16.51 -11.80 8.21
N GLU A 148 -16.95 -12.07 9.44
CA GLU A 148 -17.20 -11.08 10.48
C GLU A 148 -15.94 -10.60 11.21
N LEU A 149 -14.78 -11.23 10.98
CA LEU A 149 -13.50 -10.87 11.61
C LEU A 149 -12.55 -10.26 10.58
N CYS A 150 -12.12 -9.03 10.84
CA CYS A 150 -11.30 -8.22 9.96
C CYS A 150 -9.99 -7.82 10.64
N VAL A 151 -8.90 -7.73 9.86
CA VAL A 151 -7.67 -7.11 10.32
C VAL A 151 -7.96 -5.69 10.81
N THR A 152 -7.50 -5.39 12.01
CA THR A 152 -7.76 -4.16 12.74
C THR A 152 -6.46 -3.54 13.22
N VAL A 153 -6.31 -2.27 12.91
CA VAL A 153 -5.20 -1.43 13.37
C VAL A 153 -5.53 -0.87 14.75
N GLY A 154 -4.58 -0.98 15.68
CA GLY A 154 -4.71 -0.39 17.02
C GLY A 154 -4.90 1.13 16.98
N GLU A 155 -5.65 1.66 17.96
CA GLU A 155 -5.94 3.10 18.06
C GLU A 155 -4.72 3.92 18.49
N GLU A 156 -3.84 3.34 19.30
CA GLU A 156 -2.68 4.03 19.87
C GLU A 156 -1.43 3.85 19.01
N ARG A 157 -0.83 4.98 18.64
CA ARG A 157 0.52 5.02 18.06
C ARG A 157 1.56 4.94 19.17
N MET A 158 2.49 4.01 19.01
CA MET A 158 3.69 3.87 19.84
C MET A 158 4.93 4.28 19.04
N ASP A 159 5.96 4.76 19.73
CA ASP A 159 7.27 5.04 19.14
C ASP A 159 7.98 3.71 18.81
N ALA A 160 8.67 3.66 17.67
CA ALA A 160 9.38 2.46 17.23
C ALA A 160 10.86 2.42 17.66
N GLY A 161 11.34 3.39 18.43
CA GLY A 161 12.73 3.52 18.86
C GLY A 161 13.67 3.90 17.70
N SER A 162 13.21 4.80 16.82
CA SER A 162 14.00 5.18 15.65
C SER A 162 15.28 5.90 16.04
N ASP A 163 16.35 5.67 15.28
CA ASP A 163 17.56 6.50 15.37
C ASP A 163 17.16 7.99 15.22
N PRO A 164 17.67 8.92 16.05
CA PRO A 164 17.34 10.34 15.94
C PRO A 164 17.58 10.97 14.56
N LEU A 165 18.44 10.37 13.72
CA LEU A 165 18.72 10.80 12.34
C LEU A 165 17.74 10.19 11.32
N VAL A 166 16.85 9.30 11.74
CA VAL A 166 15.70 8.85 10.96
C VAL A 166 14.52 9.75 11.28
N PHE A 167 14.28 10.72 10.40
CA PHE A 167 13.24 11.72 10.61
C PHE A 167 12.32 11.90 9.36
N PRO A 168 10.98 11.94 9.53
CA PRO A 168 10.23 11.70 10.77
C PRO A 168 10.45 10.29 11.32
N GLY A 169 10.54 10.19 12.65
CA GLY A 169 10.69 8.91 13.34
C GLY A 169 9.56 7.96 12.99
N TYR A 170 9.84 6.66 13.04
CA TYR A 170 8.82 5.65 12.84
C TYR A 170 7.97 5.46 14.08
N GLY A 171 6.72 5.07 13.86
CA GLY A 171 5.83 4.60 14.90
C GLY A 171 5.19 3.28 14.48
N TRP A 172 4.51 2.65 15.42
CA TRP A 172 3.76 1.43 15.17
C TRP A 172 2.47 1.41 15.98
N ARG A 173 1.54 0.58 15.56
CA ARG A 173 0.24 0.30 16.16
C ARG A 173 0.10 -1.22 16.27
N THR A 174 -0.67 -1.70 17.24
CA THR A 174 -0.99 -3.13 17.33
C THR A 174 -1.75 -3.60 16.09
N SER A 175 -1.70 -4.90 15.82
CA SER A 175 -2.46 -5.54 14.74
C SER A 175 -3.20 -6.77 15.25
N THR A 176 -4.51 -6.77 15.08
CA THR A 176 -5.39 -7.85 15.56
C THR A 176 -6.40 -8.22 14.49
N VAL A 177 -7.15 -9.30 14.71
CA VAL A 177 -8.47 -9.48 14.10
C VAL A 177 -9.54 -9.03 15.09
N ASP A 178 -10.54 -8.29 14.62
CA ASP A 178 -11.68 -7.83 15.43
C ASP A 178 -12.95 -7.85 14.57
N VAL A 179 -14.11 -7.65 15.18
CA VAL A 179 -15.39 -7.56 14.47
C VAL A 179 -15.30 -6.50 13.37
N CYS A 180 -15.63 -6.90 12.14
CA CYS A 180 -15.63 -6.02 10.98
C CYS A 180 -16.56 -4.83 11.21
N ARG A 181 -16.05 -3.63 10.97
CA ARG A 181 -16.73 -2.35 11.11
C ARG A 181 -17.18 -1.83 9.74
N GLY A 182 -18.10 -0.87 9.76
CA GLY A 182 -18.69 -0.31 8.55
C GLY A 182 -17.69 0.46 7.68
N ARG A 183 -18.11 0.73 6.44
CA ARG A 183 -17.34 1.54 5.49
C ARG A 183 -16.90 2.88 6.09
N GLY A 184 -15.63 3.22 5.90
CA GLY A 184 -15.06 4.48 6.38
C GLY A 184 -14.42 4.40 7.76
N ASP A 185 -14.41 3.23 8.39
CA ASP A 185 -13.51 2.99 9.53
C ASP A 185 -12.07 2.83 9.03
N GLU A 186 -11.29 3.88 9.20
CA GLU A 186 -9.90 3.93 8.72
C GLU A 186 -8.97 2.92 9.42
N LEU A 187 -9.38 2.35 10.57
CA LEU A 187 -8.61 1.33 11.30
C LEU A 187 -8.82 -0.09 10.76
N GLN A 188 -9.76 -0.28 9.85
CA GLN A 188 -9.95 -1.56 9.16
C GLN A 188 -9.99 -1.41 7.64
N ASP A 189 -9.74 -0.21 7.10
CA ASP A 189 -9.60 0.01 5.66
C ASP A 189 -8.15 -0.21 5.24
N LEU A 190 -7.90 -1.37 4.63
CA LEU A 190 -6.60 -1.78 4.11
C LEU A 190 -6.61 -1.85 2.58
N ARG A 191 -5.42 -1.72 2.02
CA ARG A 191 -5.18 -1.92 0.59
C ARG A 191 -3.78 -2.45 0.36
N TRP A 192 -3.58 -3.01 -0.82
CA TRP A 192 -2.24 -3.18 -1.36
C TRP A 192 -1.63 -1.83 -1.68
N GLY A 193 -0.38 -1.65 -1.29
CA GLY A 193 0.44 -0.51 -1.64
C GLY A 193 1.73 -0.92 -2.32
N ARG A 194 2.16 -0.16 -3.34
CA ARG A 194 3.46 -0.40 -3.99
C ARG A 194 4.60 0.17 -3.15
N GLU A 195 5.78 -0.42 -3.29
CA GLU A 195 7.02 0.08 -2.67
C GLU A 195 7.42 1.47 -3.16
N ASP A 196 6.92 1.88 -4.34
CA ASP A 196 7.25 3.16 -4.99
C ASP A 196 6.15 4.23 -4.87
N GLU A 197 5.12 4.02 -4.03
CA GLU A 197 4.02 5.00 -3.87
C GLU A 197 4.49 6.33 -3.27
N GLN A 198 5.53 6.28 -2.46
CA GLN A 198 6.18 7.46 -1.90
C GLN A 198 7.70 7.33 -2.04
N ARG A 199 8.39 8.45 -1.85
CA ARG A 199 9.85 8.47 -1.79
C ARG A 199 10.33 8.25 -0.38
N ARG A 200 11.53 7.66 -0.24
CA ARG A 200 12.26 7.62 1.03
C ARG A 200 12.41 9.03 1.61
N GLY A 201 12.22 9.15 2.92
CA GLY A 201 12.43 10.42 3.63
C GLY A 201 13.88 10.91 3.51
N VAL A 202 14.07 12.22 3.32
CA VAL A 202 15.38 12.83 3.03
C VAL A 202 16.42 12.54 4.10
N ALA A 203 16.06 12.73 5.38
CA ALA A 203 16.94 12.45 6.52
C ALA A 203 17.47 11.02 6.47
N ASN A 204 16.56 10.07 6.26
CA ASN A 204 16.91 8.65 6.21
C ASN A 204 17.72 8.31 4.95
N ALA A 205 17.43 8.92 3.80
CA ALA A 205 18.21 8.75 2.58
C ALA A 205 19.67 9.23 2.76
N LEU A 206 19.86 10.33 3.48
CA LEU A 206 21.18 10.91 3.75
C LEU A 206 21.95 10.22 4.88
N ARG A 207 21.34 9.31 5.65
CA ARG A 207 21.89 8.81 6.92
C ARG A 207 23.36 8.33 6.83
N ASN A 208 23.75 7.69 5.74
CA ASN A 208 25.09 7.13 5.54
C ASN A 208 26.12 8.11 4.96
N GLY A 209 25.84 9.41 5.03
CA GLY A 209 26.73 10.48 4.58
C GLY A 209 26.20 11.86 4.95
N MET A 210 25.41 11.94 6.01
CA MET A 210 24.70 13.16 6.39
C MET A 210 25.73 14.21 6.82
N PRO A 211 25.73 15.41 6.22
CA PRO A 211 26.56 16.51 6.67
C PRO A 211 26.38 16.80 8.17
N ASP A 212 27.47 17.09 8.88
CA ASP A 212 27.47 17.29 10.33
C ASP A 212 26.53 18.43 10.76
N ASP A 213 26.40 19.49 9.97
CA ASP A 213 25.50 20.61 10.22
C ASP A 213 24.03 20.19 10.15
N ILE A 214 23.66 19.34 9.20
CA ILE A 214 22.32 18.76 9.09
C ILE A 214 22.05 17.82 10.27
N ALA A 215 22.97 16.91 10.58
CA ALA A 215 22.81 15.96 11.69
C ALA A 215 22.63 16.69 13.03
N ASN A 216 23.47 17.70 13.30
CA ASN A 216 23.37 18.53 14.50
C ASN A 216 22.06 19.34 14.52
N GLY A 217 21.61 19.84 13.36
CA GLY A 217 20.33 20.52 13.22
C GLY A 217 19.14 19.62 13.59
N ILE A 218 19.09 18.39 13.07
CA ILE A 218 18.04 17.42 13.41
C ILE A 218 18.03 17.16 14.91
N LEU A 219 19.20 16.86 15.51
CA LEU A 219 19.32 16.61 16.94
C LEU A 219 18.88 17.80 17.81
N ALA A 220 19.13 19.03 17.36
CA ALA A 220 18.70 20.24 18.07
C ALA A 220 17.17 20.43 17.99
N ILE A 221 16.58 20.24 16.82
CA ILE A 221 15.14 20.41 16.61
C ILE A 221 14.36 19.30 17.32
N SER A 222 14.82 18.05 17.27
CA SER A 222 14.17 16.90 17.91
C SER A 222 14.09 17.03 19.44
N LYS A 223 14.91 17.88 20.07
CA LYS A 223 14.81 18.19 21.52
C LYS A 223 13.68 19.15 21.87
N ASP A 224 13.24 19.97 20.93
CA ASP A 224 12.29 21.07 21.15
C ASP A 224 10.83 20.61 20.94
N ASN A 225 10.60 19.45 20.30
CA ASN A 225 9.30 18.79 20.07
C ASN A 225 8.21 19.65 19.39
N LYS A 226 8.52 20.89 18.98
CA LYS A 226 7.63 21.81 18.30
C LYS A 226 7.99 21.95 16.84
N ASP A 227 6.99 21.76 15.98
CA ASP A 227 7.08 21.92 14.53
C ASP A 227 8.28 21.16 13.91
N VAL A 228 8.66 20.03 14.53
CA VAL A 228 9.88 19.28 14.19
C VAL A 228 9.89 18.91 12.71
N LEU A 229 8.73 18.52 12.16
CA LEU A 229 8.56 18.22 10.74
C LEU A 229 8.85 19.41 9.81
N ALA A 230 8.34 20.60 10.14
CA ALA A 230 8.53 21.78 9.32
C ALA A 230 9.97 22.30 9.42
N ARG A 231 10.53 22.31 10.64
CA ARG A 231 11.87 22.82 10.92
C ARG A 231 12.98 21.92 10.41
N THR A 232 12.80 20.60 10.43
CA THR A 232 13.80 19.69 9.83
C THR A 232 13.80 19.78 8.31
N ARG A 233 12.64 20.04 7.66
CA ARG A 233 12.60 20.24 6.21
C ARG A 233 13.50 21.36 5.73
N THR A 234 13.59 22.46 6.48
CA THR A 234 14.45 23.60 6.11
C THR A 234 15.93 23.24 6.13
N LEU A 235 16.34 22.19 6.87
CA LEU A 235 17.73 21.72 6.86
C LEU A 235 18.14 21.05 5.55
N TYR A 236 17.17 20.62 4.74
CA TYR A 236 17.43 19.93 3.48
C TYR A 236 17.34 20.86 2.26
N GLU A 237 17.03 22.14 2.44
CA GLU A 237 16.94 23.10 1.34
C GLU A 237 18.30 23.24 0.64
N GLY A 238 18.37 22.87 -0.64
CA GLY A 238 19.61 22.92 -1.44
C GLY A 238 20.52 21.70 -1.33
N VAL A 239 20.12 20.66 -0.58
CA VAL A 239 20.85 19.40 -0.50
C VAL A 239 20.40 18.48 -1.62
N SER A 240 21.33 18.06 -2.49
CA SER A 240 21.07 17.05 -3.53
C SER A 240 21.24 15.65 -2.94
N TYR A 241 20.25 14.77 -3.15
CA TYR A 241 20.26 13.37 -2.71
C TYR A 241 19.56 12.48 -3.73
#